data_AF-A9UWT2-F1
#
_entry.id   AF-A9UWT2-F1
#
_cell.length_a   1.000
_cell.length_b   1.000
_cell.length_c   1.000
_cell.angle_alpha   90.00
_cell.angle_beta   90.00
_cell.angle_gamma   90.00
#
_symmetry.space_group_name_H-M   'P 1'
#
loop_
_entity.id
_entity.type
_entity.pdbx_description
1 polymer ?
#
loop_
_entity_poly.entity_id
_entity_poly.type
_entity_poly.pdbx_seq_one_letter_code
_entity_poly.pdbx_strand_id
1 'polypeptide(L)'
;MRLVLALAALAAFAAADICSNPDVKSEPSITGSPNMYDQTSYGVKFSVSCNGKRVTEPLTAYVNGQFVPVASSATGDYQVSWFAKNKDMSSGTTVVTFFDAASFQAAEEAAKPVSEADFSIAVPYSVPSAFSLPVPAEFIAMFVLGYLVYFTAKASAASK
;
A
#
# COMPACT_ATOMS: atom_id res chain seq x y z
N MET A 1 -14.88 24.63 -44.86
CA MET A 1 -13.45 24.38 -44.57
C MET A 1 -12.98 25.03 -43.26
N ARG A 2 -13.44 26.24 -42.88
CA ARG A 2 -13.10 26.86 -41.58
C ARG A 2 -13.69 26.15 -40.35
N LEU A 3 -14.88 25.55 -40.48
CA LEU A 3 -15.54 24.83 -39.38
C LEU A 3 -14.84 23.52 -38.98
N VAL A 4 -14.23 22.83 -39.96
CA VAL A 4 -13.52 21.55 -39.73
C VAL A 4 -12.18 21.79 -39.04
N LEU A 5 -11.48 22.88 -39.37
CA LEU A 5 -10.27 23.28 -38.63
C LEU A 5 -10.57 23.73 -37.19
N ALA A 6 -11.72 24.37 -36.96
CA ALA A 6 -12.12 24.78 -35.61
C ALA A 6 -12.43 23.59 -34.70
N LEU A 7 -13.07 22.54 -35.24
CA LEU A 7 -13.33 21.30 -34.49
C LEU A 7 -12.04 20.51 -34.19
N ALA A 8 -11.09 20.46 -35.13
CA ALA A 8 -9.80 19.81 -34.93
C ALA A 8 -8.91 20.56 -33.90
N ALA A 9 -9.02 21.88 -33.82
CA ALA A 9 -8.29 22.69 -32.83
C ALA A 9 -8.86 22.53 -31.41
N LEU A 10 -10.16 22.28 -31.25
CA LEU A 10 -10.77 22.00 -29.93
C LEU A 10 -10.41 20.60 -29.41
N ALA A 11 -10.23 19.61 -30.30
CA ALA A 11 -9.86 18.26 -29.92
C ALA A 11 -8.41 18.12 -29.40
N ALA A 12 -7.54 19.08 -29.72
CA ALA A 12 -6.13 19.06 -29.29
C ALA A 12 -5.90 19.54 -27.85
N PHE A 13 -6.93 20.10 -27.18
CA PHE A 13 -6.83 20.59 -25.81
C PHE A 13 -7.28 19.58 -24.74
N ALA A 14 -7.64 18.35 -25.14
CA ALA A 14 -8.16 17.33 -24.24
C ALA A 14 -7.10 16.37 -23.67
N ALA A 15 -5.82 16.53 -24.02
CA ALA A 15 -4.72 15.85 -23.35
C ALA A 15 -4.26 16.72 -22.17
N ALA A 16 -5.06 16.73 -21.10
CA ALA A 16 -4.63 17.33 -19.84
C ALA A 16 -3.68 16.35 -19.14
N ASP A 17 -2.40 16.35 -19.54
CA ASP A 17 -1.34 15.84 -18.67
C ASP A 17 -1.47 16.58 -17.33
N ILE A 18 -1.88 15.89 -16.27
CA ILE A 18 -2.11 16.50 -14.95
C ILE A 18 -0.87 17.20 -14.42
N CYS A 19 0.30 16.74 -14.87
CA CYS A 19 1.56 17.25 -14.39
C CYS A 19 2.72 16.96 -15.34
N SER A 20 3.29 17.98 -15.96
CA SER A 20 4.68 17.89 -16.42
C SER A 20 5.58 17.91 -15.19
N ASN A 21 5.99 16.72 -14.74
CA ASN A 21 6.96 16.48 -13.64
C ASN A 21 6.40 16.66 -12.21
N PRO A 22 5.62 15.68 -11.68
CA PRO A 22 5.05 15.74 -10.33
C PRO A 22 6.11 15.60 -9.23
N ASP A 23 6.14 16.52 -8.27
CA ASP A 23 6.87 16.37 -7.01
C ASP A 23 5.98 15.61 -6.03
N VAL A 24 6.37 14.38 -5.70
CA VAL A 24 5.59 13.46 -4.88
C VAL A 24 6.29 13.23 -3.55
N LYS A 25 5.65 13.62 -2.45
CA LYS A 25 6.09 13.26 -1.10
C LYS A 25 5.17 12.19 -0.56
N SER A 26 5.71 11.02 -0.19
CA SER A 26 4.95 9.90 0.34
C SER A 26 5.40 9.51 1.74
N GLU A 27 4.45 9.31 2.64
CA GLU A 27 4.62 8.80 4.00
C GLU A 27 3.86 7.46 4.13
N PRO A 28 4.57 6.32 4.11
CA PRO A 28 3.94 5.02 4.29
C PRO A 28 3.48 4.83 5.74
N SER A 29 2.30 4.26 5.90
CA SER A 29 1.69 3.92 7.18
C SER A 29 1.22 2.46 7.13
N ILE A 30 1.67 1.63 8.07
CA ILE A 30 1.27 0.22 8.16
C ILE A 30 0.41 0.06 9.41
N THR A 31 -0.76 -0.56 9.28
CA THR A 31 -1.67 -0.78 10.40
C THR A 31 -2.20 -2.22 10.36
N GLY A 32 -1.71 -3.04 11.28
CA GLY A 32 -2.13 -4.42 11.45
C GLY A 32 -1.04 -5.24 12.14
N SER A 33 -1.44 -6.16 13.00
CA SER A 33 -0.53 -7.11 13.64
C SER A 33 -0.75 -8.49 13.02
N PRO A 34 0.28 -9.11 12.42
CA PRO A 34 0.13 -10.39 11.71
C PRO A 34 -0.27 -11.56 12.62
N ASN A 35 -0.18 -11.38 13.94
CA ASN A 35 -0.52 -12.39 14.94
C ASN A 35 -2.01 -12.36 15.35
N MET A 36 -2.76 -11.30 15.04
CA MET A 36 -4.16 -11.12 15.48
C MET A 36 -5.16 -11.16 14.34
N TYR A 37 -4.74 -10.83 13.12
CA TYR A 37 -5.63 -10.71 11.95
C TYR A 37 -4.95 -11.32 10.73
N ASP A 38 -5.70 -12.01 9.86
CA ASP A 38 -5.17 -12.59 8.60
C ASP A 38 -4.85 -11.54 7.51
N GLN A 39 -5.28 -10.29 7.72
CA GLN A 39 -5.11 -9.19 6.80
C GLN A 39 -4.50 -7.99 7.54
N THR A 40 -3.57 -7.32 6.86
CA THR A 40 -2.96 -6.07 7.32
C THR A 40 -3.40 -4.94 6.41
N SER A 41 -3.76 -3.80 7.00
CA SER A 41 -4.07 -2.57 6.27
C SER A 41 -2.80 -1.80 6.00
N TYR A 42 -2.57 -1.49 4.74
CA TYR A 42 -1.50 -0.61 4.29
C TYR A 42 -2.12 0.70 3.87
N GLY A 43 -1.50 1.80 4.30
CA GLY A 43 -1.86 3.13 3.89
C GLY A 43 -0.64 3.89 3.43
N VAL A 44 -0.82 4.79 2.47
CA VAL A 44 0.22 5.75 2.11
C VAL A 44 -0.44 7.10 2.03
N LYS A 45 0.08 8.05 2.81
CA LYS A 45 -0.24 9.45 2.63
C LYS A 45 0.72 10.03 1.62
N PHE A 46 0.23 10.76 0.65
CA PHE A 46 1.09 11.43 -0.31
C PHE A 46 0.55 12.80 -0.69
N SER A 47 1.44 13.66 -1.16
CA SER A 47 1.11 14.99 -1.66
C SER A 47 1.72 15.15 -3.03
N VAL A 48 0.95 15.65 -3.99
CA VAL A 48 1.39 15.88 -5.37
C VAL A 48 1.40 17.38 -5.64
N SER A 49 2.55 17.90 -6.08
CA SER A 49 2.68 19.30 -6.51
C SER A 49 3.16 19.38 -7.96
N CYS A 50 2.48 20.22 -8.74
CA CYS A 50 2.69 20.46 -10.16
C CYS A 50 3.02 21.93 -10.39
N ASN A 51 4.23 22.23 -10.87
CA ASN A 51 4.68 23.61 -11.10
C ASN A 51 4.40 24.55 -9.89
N GLY A 52 4.59 24.04 -8.67
CA GLY A 52 4.35 24.77 -7.42
C GLY A 52 2.88 24.90 -6.98
N LYS A 53 1.95 24.32 -7.72
CA LYS A 53 0.53 24.21 -7.34
C LYS A 53 0.20 22.81 -6.88
N ARG A 54 -0.58 22.69 -5.83
CA ARG A 54 -1.00 21.39 -5.30
C ARG A 54 -2.17 20.85 -6.12
N VAL A 55 -2.09 19.59 -6.52
CA VAL A 55 -3.17 18.87 -7.22
C VAL A 55 -4.27 18.57 -6.20
N THR A 56 -5.53 18.80 -6.58
CA THR A 56 -6.71 18.54 -5.71
C THR A 56 -7.76 17.68 -6.41
N GLU A 57 -7.49 17.29 -7.66
CA GLU A 57 -8.31 16.43 -8.49
C GLU A 57 -8.44 15.03 -7.87
N PRO A 58 -9.60 14.36 -8.03
CA PRO A 58 -9.79 13.01 -7.53
C PRO A 58 -8.92 12.01 -8.30
N LEU A 59 -8.28 11.10 -7.57
CA LEU A 59 -7.41 10.07 -8.12
C LEU A 59 -7.93 8.68 -7.76
N THR A 60 -7.61 7.71 -8.61
CA THR A 60 -7.84 6.29 -8.38
C THR A 60 -6.51 5.57 -8.41
N ALA A 61 -6.29 4.65 -7.49
CA ALA A 61 -5.05 3.88 -7.44
C ALA A 61 -5.30 2.45 -7.90
N TYR A 62 -4.30 1.82 -8.52
CA TYR A 62 -4.29 0.42 -8.86
C TYR A 62 -3.17 -0.27 -8.08
N VAL A 63 -3.55 -1.25 -7.27
CA VAL A 63 -2.65 -2.00 -6.39
C VAL A 63 -3.05 -3.46 -6.41
N ASN A 64 -2.06 -4.36 -6.56
CA ASN A 64 -2.27 -5.81 -6.50
C ASN A 64 -3.39 -6.35 -7.41
N GLY A 65 -3.56 -5.74 -8.58
CA GLY A 65 -4.57 -6.17 -9.56
C GLY A 65 -5.96 -5.54 -9.39
N GLN A 66 -6.14 -4.65 -8.41
CA GLN A 66 -7.42 -4.05 -8.09
C GLN A 66 -7.36 -2.52 -8.03
N PHE A 67 -8.41 -1.87 -8.52
CA PHE A 67 -8.63 -0.43 -8.35
C PHE A 67 -9.14 -0.13 -6.93
N VAL A 68 -8.48 0.81 -6.27
CA VAL A 68 -8.81 1.28 -4.93
C VAL A 68 -9.01 2.80 -4.95
N PRO A 69 -10.04 3.32 -4.27
CA PRO A 69 -10.29 4.75 -4.22
C PRO A 69 -9.21 5.46 -3.41
N VAL A 70 -8.81 6.65 -3.86
CA VAL A 70 -7.91 7.53 -3.09
C VAL A 70 -8.74 8.59 -2.39
N ALA A 71 -8.56 8.73 -1.08
CA ALA A 71 -9.15 9.83 -0.33
C ALA A 71 -8.31 11.09 -0.55
N SER A 72 -8.95 12.20 -0.94
CA SER A 72 -8.31 13.51 -1.04
C SER A 72 -8.83 14.45 0.04
N SER A 73 -7.94 15.28 0.59
CA SER A 73 -8.27 16.40 1.46
C SER A 73 -8.52 17.65 0.60
N ALA A 74 -9.33 18.58 1.10
CA ALA A 74 -9.49 19.91 0.50
C ALA A 74 -8.17 20.69 0.43
N THR A 75 -7.18 20.31 1.24
CA THR A 75 -5.81 20.86 1.24
C THR A 75 -4.90 20.22 0.20
N GLY A 76 -5.38 19.23 -0.58
CA GLY A 76 -4.62 18.49 -1.61
C GLY A 76 -3.66 17.43 -1.05
N ASP A 77 -3.89 16.96 0.17
CA ASP A 77 -3.25 15.77 0.73
C ASP A 77 -4.05 14.53 0.32
N TYR A 78 -3.37 13.48 -0.13
CA TYR A 78 -3.99 12.24 -0.54
C TYR A 78 -3.66 11.11 0.41
N GLN A 79 -4.60 10.18 0.57
CA GLN A 79 -4.40 8.95 1.32
C GLN A 79 -5.04 7.79 0.57
N VAL A 80 -4.24 6.79 0.26
CA VAL A 80 -4.72 5.51 -0.28
C VAL A 80 -4.47 4.43 0.76
N SER A 81 -5.43 3.53 0.95
CA SER A 81 -5.21 2.33 1.76
C SER A 81 -5.80 1.09 1.12
N TRP A 82 -5.11 -0.03 1.27
CA TRP A 82 -5.51 -1.33 0.77
C TRP A 82 -5.20 -2.42 1.79
N PHE A 83 -5.89 -3.55 1.68
CA PHE A 83 -5.62 -4.72 2.51
C PHE A 83 -4.72 -5.69 1.76
N ALA A 84 -3.72 -6.23 2.46
CA ALA A 84 -2.93 -7.36 1.96
C ALA A 84 -3.03 -8.53 2.94
N LYS A 85 -3.10 -9.75 2.39
CA LYS A 85 -3.11 -10.98 3.19
C LYS A 85 -1.70 -11.23 3.74
N ASN A 86 -1.61 -11.60 5.01
CA ASN A 86 -0.31 -11.83 5.65
C ASN A 86 0.50 -12.96 4.99
N LYS A 87 -0.17 -13.94 4.38
CA LYS A 87 0.51 -15.05 3.67
C LYS A 87 1.22 -14.62 2.39
N ASP A 88 0.76 -13.54 1.76
CA ASP A 88 1.31 -12.99 0.52
C ASP A 88 2.34 -11.88 0.82
N MET A 89 2.65 -11.70 2.10
CA MET A 89 3.39 -10.59 2.63
C MET A 89 4.87 -10.94 2.75
N SER A 90 5.67 -10.43 1.82
CA SER A 90 7.12 -10.43 1.88
C SER A 90 7.63 -8.99 1.94
N SER A 91 8.69 -8.71 2.71
CA SER A 91 9.33 -7.39 2.74
C SER A 91 9.75 -7.02 1.32
N GLY A 92 9.28 -5.87 0.84
CA GLY A 92 9.42 -5.53 -0.57
C GLY A 92 8.99 -4.11 -0.89
N THR A 93 8.89 -3.83 -2.17
CA THR A 93 8.44 -2.55 -2.71
C THR A 93 7.16 -2.81 -3.50
N THR A 94 6.04 -2.24 -3.04
CA THR A 94 4.76 -2.31 -3.77
C THR A 94 4.69 -1.08 -4.65
N VAL A 95 4.55 -1.27 -5.95
CA VAL A 95 4.32 -0.17 -6.89
C VAL A 95 2.82 0.14 -6.88
N VAL A 96 2.48 1.35 -6.45
CA VAL A 96 1.11 1.88 -6.50
C VAL A 96 1.03 2.79 -7.71
N THR A 97 0.14 2.45 -8.65
CA THR A 97 -0.08 3.24 -9.86
C THR A 97 -1.29 4.13 -9.67
N PHE A 98 -1.20 5.41 -10.01
CA PHE A 98 -2.29 6.37 -9.87
C PHE A 98 -2.82 6.78 -11.24
N PHE A 99 -4.13 6.94 -11.30
CA PHE A 99 -4.91 7.30 -12.46
C PHE A 99 -5.85 8.44 -12.09
N ASP A 100 -6.02 9.38 -13.00
CA ASP A 100 -7.07 10.37 -12.93
C ASP A 100 -8.41 9.88 -13.47
N ALA A 101 -9.42 10.76 -13.47
CA ALA A 101 -10.75 10.40 -13.96
C ALA A 101 -10.81 10.04 -15.45
N ALA A 102 -9.84 10.50 -16.27
CA ALA A 102 -9.81 10.26 -17.71
C ALA A 102 -9.08 8.96 -18.05
N SER A 103 -7.86 8.78 -17.55
CA SER A 103 -7.04 7.58 -17.63
C SER A 103 -7.67 6.40 -16.90
N PHE A 104 -8.42 6.63 -15.81
CA PHE A 104 -9.17 5.57 -15.14
C PHE A 104 -10.24 4.95 -16.06
N GLN A 105 -10.99 5.77 -16.81
CA GLN A 105 -11.99 5.25 -17.74
C GLN A 105 -11.34 4.40 -18.83
N ALA A 106 -10.22 4.85 -19.38
CA ALA A 106 -9.45 4.07 -20.35
C ALA A 106 -8.91 2.75 -19.73
N ALA A 107 -8.43 2.80 -18.48
CA ALA A 107 -7.90 1.65 -17.78
C ALA A 107 -8.97 0.62 -17.39
N GLU A 108 -10.15 1.08 -16.99
CA GLU A 108 -11.30 0.23 -16.68
C GLU A 108 -11.79 -0.48 -17.94
N GLU A 109 -11.97 0.24 -19.05
CA GLU A 109 -12.39 -0.33 -20.34
C GLU A 109 -11.39 -1.36 -20.88
N ALA A 110 -10.09 -1.14 -20.69
CA ALA A 110 -9.05 -2.06 -21.13
C ALA A 110 -8.88 -3.29 -20.20
N ALA A 111 -9.56 -3.32 -19.05
CA ALA A 111 -9.43 -4.34 -18.00
C ALA A 111 -7.97 -4.63 -17.59
N LYS A 112 -7.07 -3.65 -17.80
CA LYS A 112 -5.63 -3.74 -17.57
C LYS A 112 -5.11 -2.36 -17.19
N PRO A 113 -4.01 -2.27 -16.41
CA PRO A 113 -3.29 -1.00 -16.27
C PRO A 113 -2.75 -0.62 -17.66
N VAL A 114 -3.43 0.33 -18.31
CA VAL A 114 -3.00 0.86 -19.61
C VAL A 114 -1.68 1.60 -19.39
N SER A 115 -0.82 1.64 -20.40
CA SER A 115 0.45 2.38 -20.37
C SER A 115 0.31 3.90 -20.16
N GLU A 116 -0.93 4.39 -20.04
CA GLU A 116 -1.32 5.77 -19.75
C GLU A 116 -1.50 5.99 -18.24
N ALA A 117 -0.60 5.43 -17.43
CA ALA A 117 -0.56 5.75 -16.02
C ALA A 117 0.00 7.17 -15.82
N ASP A 118 -0.73 8.04 -15.11
CA ASP A 118 -0.29 9.42 -14.86
C ASP A 118 1.01 9.46 -14.05
N PHE A 119 1.10 8.65 -13.00
CA PHE A 119 2.33 8.46 -12.23
C PHE A 119 2.29 7.18 -11.39
N SER A 120 3.46 6.66 -11.04
CA SER A 120 3.62 5.48 -10.18
C SER A 120 4.53 5.81 -9.00
N ILE A 121 4.11 5.43 -7.79
CA ILE A 121 4.90 5.58 -6.57
C ILE A 121 5.34 4.19 -6.12
N ALA A 122 6.66 4.01 -5.98
CA ALA A 122 7.23 2.84 -5.34
C ALA A 122 7.20 3.03 -3.82
N VAL A 123 6.36 2.25 -3.13
CA VAL A 123 6.19 2.34 -1.68
C VAL A 123 6.99 1.22 -1.03
N PRO A 124 8.11 1.52 -0.35
CA PRO A 124 8.83 0.52 0.41
C PRO A 124 8.05 0.17 1.68
N TYR A 125 7.87 -1.11 1.94
CA TYR A 125 7.28 -1.59 3.19
C TYR A 125 8.18 -2.67 3.80
N SER A 126 8.54 -2.47 5.07
CA SER A 126 9.29 -3.45 5.86
C SER A 126 8.29 -4.19 6.74
N VAL A 127 8.18 -5.50 6.54
CA VAL A 127 7.38 -6.33 7.44
C VAL A 127 8.31 -6.88 8.50
N PRO A 128 8.02 -6.67 9.80
CA PRO A 128 8.83 -7.28 10.83
C PRO A 128 8.76 -8.79 10.60
N SER A 129 9.93 -9.43 10.48
CA SER A 129 10.02 -10.87 10.34
C SER A 129 9.48 -11.51 11.62
N ALA A 130 8.17 -11.77 11.66
CA ALA A 130 7.53 -12.50 12.72
C ALA A 130 7.91 -13.97 12.52
N PHE A 131 8.97 -14.41 13.17
CA PHE A 131 9.28 -15.84 13.25
C PHE A 131 8.19 -16.48 14.12
N SER A 132 7.13 -16.95 13.47
CA SER A 132 6.07 -17.70 14.12
C SER A 132 6.61 -19.07 14.47
N LEU A 133 6.87 -19.30 15.76
CA LEU A 133 7.16 -20.64 16.24
C LEU A 133 5.90 -21.51 16.06
N PRO A 134 6.05 -22.80 15.70
CA PRO A 134 4.91 -23.70 15.51
C PRO A 134 4.08 -23.91 16.79
N VAL A 135 4.59 -23.48 17.94
CA VAL A 135 3.90 -23.48 19.23
C VAL A 135 3.99 -22.10 19.89
N PRO A 136 2.96 -21.66 20.62
CA PRO A 136 2.99 -20.39 21.36
C PRO A 136 4.11 -20.40 22.42
N ALA A 137 4.68 -19.22 22.68
CA ALA A 137 5.75 -19.08 23.67
C ALA A 137 5.32 -19.47 25.09
N GLU A 138 4.01 -19.37 25.42
CA GLU A 138 3.52 -19.83 26.72
C GLU A 138 3.71 -21.33 26.93
N PHE A 139 3.46 -22.14 25.89
CA PHE A 139 3.65 -23.59 25.99
C PHE A 139 5.12 -23.94 26.20
N ILE A 140 6.03 -23.29 25.46
CA ILE A 140 7.48 -23.49 25.63
C ILE A 140 7.89 -23.13 27.06
N ALA A 141 7.42 -21.99 27.58
CA ALA A 141 7.72 -21.56 28.94
C ALA A 141 7.22 -22.57 29.99
N MET A 142 6.02 -23.13 29.79
CA MET A 142 5.43 -24.17 30.64
C MET A 142 6.29 -25.44 30.68
N PHE A 143 6.75 -25.92 29.52
CA PHE A 143 7.64 -27.08 29.44
C PHE A 143 8.99 -26.81 30.10
N VAL A 144 9.59 -25.63 29.87
CA VAL A 144 10.87 -25.25 30.47
C VAL A 144 10.75 -25.16 31.99
N LEU A 145 9.71 -24.50 32.52
CA LEU A 145 9.45 -24.41 33.95
C LEU A 145 9.20 -25.78 34.57
N GLY A 146 8.36 -26.61 33.95
CA GLY A 146 8.10 -27.97 34.42
C GLY A 146 9.36 -28.83 34.44
N TYR A 147 10.21 -28.71 33.42
CA TYR A 147 11.51 -29.39 33.35
C TYR A 147 12.44 -28.92 34.48
N LEU A 148 12.58 -27.62 34.70
CA LEU A 148 13.41 -27.07 35.78
C LEU A 148 12.93 -27.53 37.17
N VAL A 149 11.61 -27.53 37.41
CA VAL A 149 11.03 -28.03 38.67
C VAL A 149 11.32 -29.51 38.86
N TYR A 150 11.18 -30.33 37.81
CA TYR A 150 11.49 -31.76 37.89
C TYR A 150 12.95 -32.02 38.26
N PHE A 151 13.90 -31.35 37.60
CA PHE A 151 15.33 -31.55 37.87
C PHE A 151 15.75 -31.02 39.23
N THR A 152 15.23 -29.88 39.67
CA THR A 152 15.51 -29.33 41.01
C THR A 152 14.89 -30.18 42.12
N ALA A 153 13.69 -30.73 41.92
CA ALA A 153 13.07 -31.67 42.85
C ALA A 153 13.87 -32.97 42.96
N LYS A 154 14.38 -33.49 41.83
CA LYS A 154 15.19 -34.71 41.82
C LYS A 154 16.57 -34.50 42.44
N ALA A 155 17.20 -33.35 42.20
CA ALA A 155 18.48 -32.98 42.80
C ALA A 155 18.37 -32.77 44.32
N SER A 156 17.29 -32.16 44.79
CA SER A 156 17.03 -31.99 46.24
C SER A 156 16.68 -33.31 46.94
N ALA A 157 16.04 -34.26 46.23
CA ALA A 157 15.81 -35.61 46.75
C ALA A 157 17.09 -36.48 46.83
N ALA A 158 18.11 -36.19 46.02
CA ALA A 158 19.39 -36.91 46.02
C ALA A 158 20.40 -36.41 47.08
N SER A 159 20.10 -35.28 47.73
CA SER A 159 20.97 -34.64 48.74
C SER A 159 20.58 -34.98 50.20
N LYS A 160 19.59 -35.86 50.41
CA LYS A 160 19.19 -36.41 51.70
C LYS A 160 19.63 -37.86 51.82
#